data_AF-A0A2Z3J1G9-F1
#
_entry.id   AF-A0A2Z3J1G9-F1
#
_cell.length_a   1.000
_cell.length_b   1.000
_cell.length_c   1.000
_cell.angle_alpha   90.00
_cell.angle_beta   90.00
_cell.angle_gamma   90.00
#
_symmetry.space_group_name_H-M   'P 1'
#
loop_
_entity.id
_entity.type
_entity.pdbx_description
1 polymer ?
#
loop_
_entity_poly.entity_id
_entity_poly.type
_entity_poly.pdbx_seq_one_letter_code
_entity_poly.pdbx_strand_id
1 'polypeptide(L)' 'MAAIVSTKHNPDIAAQYQRLTARGKSDMSALGGAMRKLVHLAYGVLKHHQMPYRPQGAT' A
#
# COMPACT_ATOMS: atom_id res chain seq x y z
N MET A 1 4.06 12.93 3.87
CA MET A 1 4.46 11.52 4.08
C MET A 1 3.54 10.59 3.28
N ALA A 2 3.94 10.17 2.07
CA ALA A 2 3.05 9.49 1.12
C ALA A 2 2.50 8.13 1.61
N ALA A 3 3.30 7.38 2.39
CA ALA A 3 2.88 6.08 2.91
C ALA A 3 1.75 6.18 3.96
N ILE A 4 1.75 7.23 4.80
CA ILE A 4 0.70 7.49 5.79
C ILE A 4 -0.61 7.94 5.11
N VAL A 5 -0.51 8.69 4.01
CA VAL A 5 -1.68 9.08 3.22
C VAL A 5 -2.25 7.85 2.50
N SER A 6 -1.39 7.00 1.95
CA SER A 6 -1.82 5.77 1.29
C SER A 6 -2.45 4.75 2.23
N THR A 7 -2.09 4.68 3.52
CA THR A 7 -2.82 3.82 4.47
C THR A 7 -4.24 4.32 4.76
N LYS A 8 -4.55 5.60 4.51
CA LYS A 8 -5.92 6.15 4.60
C LYS A 8 -6.71 6.03 3.31
N HIS A 9 -6.08 6.28 2.16
CA HIS A 9 -6.77 6.39 0.87
C HIS A 9 -6.72 5.14 0.00
N ASN A 10 -5.71 4.27 0.19
CA ASN A 10 -5.57 3.03 -0.59
C ASN A 10 -5.93 1.81 0.27
N PRO A 11 -7.08 1.16 0.03
CA PRO A 11 -7.53 0.01 0.85
C PRO A 11 -6.54 -1.15 0.83
N ASP A 12 -5.81 -1.33 -0.29
CA ASP A 12 -4.74 -2.32 -0.43
C ASP A 12 -3.57 -2.12 0.54
N ILE A 13 -3.21 -0.86 0.78
CA ILE A 13 -2.09 -0.48 1.62
C ILE A 13 -2.56 -0.45 3.08
N ALA A 14 -3.79 0.01 3.32
CA ALA A 14 -4.46 -0.07 4.62
C ALA A 14 -4.55 -1.53 5.12
N ALA A 15 -5.03 -2.45 4.29
CA ALA A 15 -5.16 -3.87 4.64
C ALA A 15 -3.79 -4.52 4.92
N GLN A 16 -2.76 -4.17 4.14
CA GLN A 16 -1.39 -4.66 4.41
C GLN A 16 -0.86 -4.12 5.74
N TYR A 17 -1.04 -2.82 5.99
CA TYR A 17 -0.61 -2.16 7.23
C TYR A 17 -1.31 -2.79 8.42
N GLN A 18 -2.64 -2.88 8.40
CA GLN A 18 -3.44 -3.48 9.46
C GLN A 18 -3.08 -4.95 9.69
N ARG A 19 -2.83 -5.74 8.64
CA ARG A 19 -2.37 -7.14 8.78
C ARG A 19 -1.00 -7.23 9.43
N LEU A 20 -0.08 -6.30 9.16
CA LEU A 20 1.24 -6.28 9.79
C LEU A 20 1.14 -5.83 11.26
N THR A 21 0.36 -4.78 11.55
CA THR A 21 0.11 -4.31 12.91
C THR A 21 -0.60 -5.38 13.75
N ALA A 22 -1.61 -6.08 13.19
CA ALA A 22 -2.29 -7.20 13.85
C ALA A 22 -1.36 -8.39 14.14
N ARG A 23 -0.25 -8.52 13.40
CA ARG A 23 0.80 -9.52 13.65
C ARG A 23 1.85 -9.06 14.69
N GLY A 24 1.64 -7.91 15.34
CA GLY A 24 2.56 -7.37 16.34
C GLY A 24 3.86 -6.80 15.77
N LYS A 25 3.92 -6.50 14.46
CA LYS A 25 5.08 -5.78 13.88
C LYS A 25 5.04 -4.32 14.31
N SER A 26 6.22 -3.72 14.44
CA SER A 26 6.35 -2.28 14.69
C SER A 26 5.73 -1.46 13.56
N ASP A 27 5.14 -0.31 13.91
CA ASP A 27 4.53 0.61 12.94
C ASP A 27 5.52 1.01 11.84
N MET A 28 6.80 1.17 12.17
CA MET A 28 7.85 1.45 11.20
C MET A 28 8.08 0.32 10.20
N SER A 29 7.96 -0.95 10.62
CA SER A 29 8.04 -2.10 9.71
C SER A 29 6.81 -2.18 8.81
N ALA A 30 5.63 -1.91 9.36
CA ALA A 30 4.38 -1.88 8.60
C ALA A 30 4.39 -0.75 7.55
N LEU A 31 4.92 0.42 7.93
CA LEU A 31 5.09 1.56 7.04
C LEU A 31 6.10 1.28 5.92
N GLY A 32 7.22 0.60 6.22
CA GLY A 32 8.17 0.16 5.19
C GLY A 32 7.54 -0.82 4.18
N GLY A 33 6.68 -1.73 4.65
CA GLY A 33 5.88 -2.61 3.79
C GLY A 33 4.91 -1.83 2.89
N ALA A 34 4.25 -0.80 3.44
CA ALA A 34 3.36 0.09 2.70
C ALA A 34 4.11 0.89 1.62
N MET A 35 5.27 1.47 1.95
CA MET A 35 6.13 2.19 1.00
C MET A 35 6.52 1.31 -0.19
N ARG A 36 6.94 0.07 0.07
CA ARG A 36 7.33 -0.87 -1.00
C ARG A 36 6.16 -1.13 -1.94
N LYS A 37 4.95 -1.36 -1.42
CA LYS A 37 3.75 -1.59 -2.24
C LYS A 37 3.36 -0.34 -3.05
N LEU A 38 3.49 0.85 -2.45
CA LEU A 38 3.25 2.14 -3.10
C LEU A 38 4.15 2.36 -4.32
N VAL A 39 5.45 2.09 -4.19
CA VAL A 39 6.42 2.22 -5.30
C VAL A 39 6.12 1.26 -6.43
N HIS A 40 5.71 0.02 -6.11
CA HIS A 40 5.34 -0.96 -7.14
C HIS A 40 4.07 -0.55 -7.89
N LEU A 41 3.09 0.03 -7.19
CA LEU A 41 1.89 0.57 -7.83
C LEU A 41 2.23 1.76 -8.74
N ALA A 42 3.02 2.71 -8.26
CA ALA A 42 3.46 3.86 -9.04
C ALA A 42 4.27 3.42 -10.28
N TYR A 43 5.20 2.50 -10.10
CA TYR A 43 6.02 1.95 -11.18
C TYR A 43 5.19 1.10 -12.16
N GLY A 44 4.20 0.35 -11.68
CA GLY A 44 3.27 -0.42 -12.52
C GLY A 44 2.42 0.48 -13.41
N VAL A 45 1.87 1.57 -12.85
CA VAL A 45 1.11 2.58 -13.61
C VAL A 45 2.01 3.28 -14.63
N LEU A 46 3.21 3.69 -14.21
CA LEU A 46 4.16 4.39 -15.08
C LEU A 46 4.70 3.50 -16.21
N LYS A 47 5.03 2.24 -15.93
CA LYS A 47 5.60 1.33 -16.93
C LYS A 47 4.55 0.81 -17.90
N HIS A 48 3.29 0.70 -17.47
CA HIS A 48 2.24 0.10 -18.29
C HIS A 48 1.23 1.08 -18.87
N HIS A 49 1.21 2.36 -18.45
CA HIS A 49 0.41 3.51 -18.99
C HIS A 49 -1.09 3.29 -19.31
N GLN A 50 -1.63 2.07 -19.19
CA GLN A 50 -2.92 1.63 -19.72
C GLN A 50 -3.74 0.82 -18.71
N MET A 51 -3.17 0.40 -17.58
CA MET A 51 -3.96 -0.26 -16.52
C MET A 51 -4.32 0.75 -15.43
N PRO A 52 -5.60 1.14 -15.29
CA PRO A 52 -6.03 1.94 -14.15
C PRO A 52 -5.74 1.16 -12.87
N TYR A 53 -5.35 1.88 -11.81
CA TYR A 53 -5.18 1.30 -10.49
C TYR A 53 -6.47 0.56 -10.08
N ARG A 54 -6.39 -0.77 -9.96
CA ARG A 54 -7.49 -1.60 -9.47
C ARG A 54 -7.18 -1.97 -8.02
N PRO A 55 -7.91 -1.43 -7.03
CA PRO A 55 -7.77 -1.86 -5.66
C PRO A 55 -8.26 -3.31 -5.53
N GLN A 56 -7.36 -4.23 -5.14
CA GLN A 56 -7.65 -5.65 -4.97
C GLN A 56 -8.21 -5.98 -3.58
N GLY A 57 -8.20 -4.99 -2.66
CA GLY A 57 -8.56 -5.16 -1.25
C GLY A 57 -9.94 -4.64 -0.84
N ALA A 58 -10.84 -4.31 -1.78
CA ALA A 58 -12.21 -3.87 -1.46
C ALA A 58 -13.18 -5.07 -1.59
N THR A 59 -13.36 -5.80 -0.49
CA THR A 59 -14.49 -6.71 -0.28
C THR A 59 -15.08 -6.41 1.08
#